data_AF-A0A6J5V0B0-F1
#
_entry.id   AF-A0A6J5V0B0-F1
#
_cell.length_a   1.000
_cell.length_b   1.000
_cell.length_c   1.000
_cell.angle_alpha   90.00
_cell.angle_beta   90.00
_cell.angle_gamma   90.00
#
_symmetry.space_group_name_H-M   'P 1'
#
loop_
_entity.id
_entity.type
_entity.pdbx_description
1 polymer ?
#
loop_
_entity_poly.entity_id
_entity_poly.type
_entity_poly.pdbx_seq_one_letter_code
_entity_poly.pdbx_strand_id
1 'polypeptide(L)' 'MNLKYLEYKISNEESTLIQQYPLDHAVFTDPYSIGKQGWEAFRSIFLEKQNVKLNVNRFKPTLLKALELLHQN' A
#
# COMPACT_ATOMS: atom_id res chain seq x y z
N MET A 1 -25.81 -6.22 -0.57
CA MET A 1 -24.59 -5.37 -0.46
C MET A 1 -23.61 -5.82 -1.54
N ASN A 2 -23.46 -5.08 -2.64
CA ASN A 2 -22.63 -5.50 -3.80
C ASN A 2 -21.28 -4.75 -3.85
N LEU A 3 -20.58 -4.65 -2.72
CA LEU A 3 -19.25 -4.04 -2.70
C LEU A 3 -18.23 -5.02 -3.33
N LYS A 4 -17.62 -4.62 -4.44
CA LYS A 4 -16.50 -5.35 -5.06
C LYS A 4 -15.19 -4.71 -4.58
N TYR A 5 -14.27 -5.51 -4.05
CA TYR A 5 -12.94 -5.06 -3.65
C TYR A 5 -11.93 -5.38 -4.76
N LEU A 6 -11.06 -4.42 -5.06
CA LEU A 6 -9.95 -4.59 -5.99
C LEU A 6 -8.67 -4.05 -5.34
N GLU A 7 -7.71 -4.94 -5.12
CA GLU A 7 -6.44 -4.60 -4.49
C GLU A 7 -5.48 -3.91 -5.48
N TYR A 8 -4.75 -2.91 -4.99
CA TYR A 8 -3.53 -2.41 -5.62
C TYR A 8 -2.40 -2.41 -4.60
N LYS A 9 -1.32 -3.13 -4.91
CA LYS A 9 -0.11 -3.17 -4.08
C LYS A 9 0.85 -2.08 -4.54
N ILE A 10 1.05 -1.09 -3.67
CA ILE A 10 2.02 -0.02 -3.90
C ILE A 10 3.45 -0.60 -3.95
N SER A 11 4.36 0.05 -4.66
CA SER A 11 5.79 -0.26 -4.54
C SER A 11 6.45 0.59 -3.45
N ASN A 12 7.68 0.24 -3.10
CA ASN A 12 8.48 1.00 -2.14
C ASN A 12 8.68 2.44 -2.61
N GLU A 13 8.87 2.66 -3.91
CA GLU A 13 9.08 3.99 -4.50
C GLU A 13 7.83 4.88 -4.43
N GLU A 14 6.64 4.28 -4.37
CA GLU A 14 5.39 5.00 -4.17
C GLU A 14 5.17 5.35 -2.69
N SER A 15 5.92 4.75 -1.76
CA SER A 15 5.79 5.04 -0.33
C SER A 15 6.79 6.09 0.14
N THR A 16 6.33 7.06 0.91
CA THR A 16 7.21 8.02 1.62
C THR A 16 8.13 7.35 2.63
N LEU A 17 7.88 6.09 3.03
CA LEU A 17 8.77 5.34 3.92
C LEU A 17 10.16 5.14 3.30
N ILE A 18 10.29 5.15 1.96
CA ILE A 18 11.58 5.00 1.28
C ILE A 18 12.56 6.15 1.58
N GLN A 19 12.03 7.28 2.04
CA GLN A 19 12.81 8.45 2.46
C GLN A 19 13.13 8.42 3.96
N GLN A 20 12.41 7.59 4.73
CA GLN A 20 12.50 7.52 6.19
C GLN A 20 13.34 6.33 6.67
N TYR A 21 13.40 5.25 5.87
CA TYR A 21 14.07 4.01 6.23
C TYR A 21 15.00 3.52 5.12
N PRO A 22 16.15 2.91 5.47
CA PRO A 22 16.95 2.13 4.53
C PRO A 22 16.15 0.99 3.90
N LEU A 23 16.47 0.59 2.66
CA LEU A 23 15.74 -0.46 1.94
C LEU A 23 15.88 -1.85 2.57
N ASP A 24 16.95 -2.09 3.32
CA ASP A 24 17.20 -3.33 4.08
C ASP A 24 16.47 -3.37 5.43
N HIS A 25 15.87 -2.24 5.85
CA HIS A 25 15.14 -2.15 7.11
C HIS A 25 13.89 -3.05 7.12
N ALA A 26 13.54 -3.57 8.30
CA ALA A 26 12.40 -4.46 8.52
C ALA A 26 11.05 -3.90 8.03
N VAL A 27 10.91 -2.57 7.94
CA VAL A 27 9.73 -1.91 7.35
C VAL A 27 9.46 -2.37 5.91
N PHE A 28 10.49 -2.75 5.16
CA PHE A 28 10.37 -3.29 3.80
C PHE A 28 10.61 -4.80 3.74
N THR A 29 11.57 -5.32 4.52
CA THR A 29 12.01 -6.71 4.42
C THR A 29 11.18 -7.68 5.28
N ASP A 30 10.68 -7.23 6.43
CA ASP A 30 9.80 -8.00 7.32
C ASP A 30 8.79 -7.09 8.06
N PRO A 31 7.76 -6.55 7.36
CA PRO A 31 6.76 -5.68 7.98
C PRO A 31 5.99 -6.36 9.12
N TYR A 32 5.93 -7.69 9.11
CA TYR A 32 5.24 -8.47 10.13
C TYR A 32 5.96 -8.39 11.49
N SER A 33 7.29 -8.32 11.49
CA SER A 33 8.06 -8.05 12.71
C SER A 33 7.70 -6.72 13.39
N ILE A 34 7.35 -5.69 12.61
CA ILE A 34 6.87 -4.40 13.15
C ILE A 34 5.51 -4.59 13.81
N GLY A 35 4.62 -5.36 13.19
CA GLY A 35 3.32 -5.72 13.78
C GLY A 35 3.46 -6.47 15.11
N LYS A 36 4.48 -7.33 15.26
CA LYS A 36 4.77 -8.04 16.53
C LYS A 36 5.21 -7.11 17.67
N GLN A 37 5.71 -5.92 17.36
CA GLN A 37 6.07 -4.92 18.37
C GLN A 37 4.83 -4.24 18.98
N GLY A 38 3.65 -4.46 18.39
CA GLY A 38 2.37 -3.98 18.89
C GLY A 38 1.64 -3.09 17.90
N TRP A 39 0.34 -2.91 18.14
CA TRP A 39 -0.55 -2.12 17.30
C TRP A 39 -0.09 -0.67 17.13
N GLU A 40 0.37 -0.02 18.21
CA GLU A 40 0.79 1.38 18.16
C GLU A 40 2.04 1.59 17.28
N ALA A 41 3.00 0.67 17.31
CA ALA A 41 4.18 0.73 16.45
C ALA A 41 3.80 0.57 14.97
N PHE A 42 2.95 -0.41 14.67
CA PHE A 42 2.43 -0.64 13.33
C PHE A 42 1.67 0.58 12.80
N ARG A 43 0.72 1.07 13.59
CA ARG A 43 -0.11 2.24 13.24
C ARG A 43 0.73 3.48 12.98
N SER A 44 1.67 3.78 13.88
CA SER A 44 2.51 4.98 13.75
C SER A 44 3.31 4.96 12.44
N ILE A 45 3.83 3.81 12.03
CA ILE A 45 4.66 3.68 10.83
C ILE A 45 3.79 3.63 9.57
N PHE A 46 2.86 2.67 9.48
CA PHE A 46 2.16 2.36 8.23
C PHE A 46 0.85 3.10 8.01
N LEU A 47 0.22 3.64 9.06
CA LEU A 47 -1.07 4.33 8.93
C LEU A 47 -0.95 5.84 9.12
N GLU A 48 -0.02 6.29 9.96
CA GLU A 48 0.13 7.72 10.28
C GLU A 48 1.27 8.40 9.50
N LYS A 49 2.45 7.77 9.45
CA LYS A 49 3.64 8.36 8.81
C LYS A 49 3.80 7.97 7.33
N GLN A 50 3.16 6.89 6.90
CA GLN A 50 3.18 6.46 5.51
C GLN A 50 2.17 7.26 4.68
N ASN A 51 2.68 8.08 3.77
CA ASN A 51 1.94 8.60 2.62
C ASN A 51 2.34 7.89 1.32
N VAL A 52 1.43 7.92 0.34
CA VAL A 52 1.60 7.30 -0.98
C VAL A 52 1.64 8.35 -2.08
N LYS A 53 2.72 8.37 -2.86
CA LYS A 53 2.83 9.10 -4.13
C LYS A 53 2.58 8.13 -5.27
N LEU A 54 1.32 8.02 -5.66
CA LEU A 54 0.85 7.03 -6.64
C LEU A 54 1.48 7.21 -8.01
N ASN A 55 2.02 6.14 -8.57
CA ASN A 55 2.46 6.08 -9.96
C ASN A 55 1.26 5.71 -10.85
N VAL A 56 0.68 6.71 -11.50
CA VAL A 56 -0.51 6.55 -12.36
C VAL A 56 -0.28 5.56 -13.51
N ASN A 57 0.95 5.46 -14.03
CA ASN A 57 1.26 4.50 -15.09
C ASN A 57 1.14 3.05 -14.60
N ARG A 58 1.58 2.77 -13.36
CA ARG A 58 1.44 1.45 -12.72
C ARG A 58 0.01 1.18 -12.25
N PHE A 59 -0.71 2.22 -11.85
CA PHE A 59 -2.09 2.09 -11.36
C PHE A 59 -3.14 1.95 -12.47
N LYS A 60 -2.82 2.38 -13.70
CA LYS A 60 -3.74 2.36 -14.85
C LYS A 60 -4.43 1.00 -15.09
N PRO A 61 -3.75 -0.16 -15.06
CA PRO A 61 -4.40 -1.46 -15.26
C PRO A 61 -5.46 -1.76 -14.19
N THR A 62 -5.22 -1.38 -12.94
CA THR A 62 -6.19 -1.52 -11.84
C THR A 62 -7.44 -0.67 -12.12
N LEU A 63 -7.27 0.57 -12.59
CA LEU A 63 -8.40 1.44 -12.95
C LEU A 63 -9.22 0.87 -14.13
N LEU A 64 -8.54 0.35 -15.16
CA LEU A 64 -9.23 -0.33 -16.26
C LEU A 64 -10.01 -1.54 -15.78
N LYS A 65 -9.43 -2.33 -14.86
CA LYS A 65 -10.12 -3.47 -14.29
C LYS A 65 -11.33 -3.06 -13.46
N ALA A 66 -11.20 -1.98 -12.68
CA ALA A 66 -12.32 -1.42 -11.93
C ALA A 66 -13.46 -0.99 -12.87
N LEU A 67 -13.12 -0.33 -14.00
CA LEU A 67 -14.10 0.07 -15.02
C LEU A 67 -14.83 -1.13 -15.64
N GLU A 68 -14.11 -2.20 -16.00
CA GLU A 68 -14.72 -3.44 -16.48
C GLU A 68 -15.73 -4.02 -15.45
N LEU A 69 -15.33 -4.08 -14.18
CA LEU A 69 -16.16 -4.65 -13.11
C LEU A 69 -17.43 -3.83 -12.82
N LEU A 70 -17.40 -2.53 -13.13
CA LEU A 70 -18.57 -1.64 -13.04
C LEU A 70 -19.56 -1.89 -14.18
N HIS A 71 -19.08 -2.16 -15.39
CA HIS A 71 -19.93 -2.42 -16.56
C HIS A 71 -20.48 -3.86 -16.64
N GLN A 72 -19.99 -4.78 -15.81
CA GLN A 72 -20.50 -6.15 -15.70
C GLN A 72 -21.80 -6.26 -14.88
N ASN A 73 -22.43 -5.14 -14.52
CA ASN A 73 -23.68 -5.09 -13.77
C ASN A 73 -24.84 -4.65 -14.65
#